data_AF-A0A7D5GEH9-F1
#
_entry.id   AF-A0A7D5GEH9-F1
#
_cell.length_a   1.000
_cell.length_b   1.000
_cell.length_c   1.000
_cell.angle_alpha   90.00
_cell.angle_beta   90.00
_cell.angle_gamma   90.00
#
_symmetry.space_group_name_H-M   'P 1'
#
loop_
_entity.id
_entity.type
_entity.pdbx_description
1 polymer ?
#
loop_
_entity_poly.entity_id
_entity_poly.type
_entity_poly.pdbx_seq_one_letter_code
_entity_poly.pdbx_strand_id
1 'polypeptide(L)'
;MKRRGLLIGLAGLAAGAGCTETVRPSGPRTPPRSPEPTSTPASGLVVVDLIDEQDDAGNLLVRVTVENQGDASQSGTVVVDVRAGETETTVSRSVTLDSGERREVALSTEIGYDAFAGDGSLQVDVQ
;
A
#
# COMPACT_ATOMS: atom_id res chain seq x y z
N MET A 1 32.03 -16.13 -20.09
CA MET A 1 32.59 -16.69 -21.33
C MET A 1 32.20 -15.77 -22.50
N LYS A 2 32.88 -14.63 -22.68
CA LYS A 2 33.76 -14.30 -23.82
C LYS A 2 33.54 -15.09 -25.13
N ARG A 3 33.30 -14.29 -26.20
CA ARG A 3 33.78 -14.44 -27.60
C ARG A 3 32.95 -15.42 -28.44
N ARG A 4 32.58 -15.20 -29.71
CA ARG A 4 32.88 -14.25 -30.82
C ARG A 4 31.70 -14.45 -31.79
N GLY A 5 31.14 -13.44 -32.46
CA GLY A 5 31.72 -12.77 -33.62
C GLY A 5 31.72 -13.69 -34.86
N LEU A 6 30.81 -13.48 -35.82
CA LEU A 6 30.95 -13.97 -37.20
C LEU A 6 30.01 -13.20 -38.17
N LEU A 7 30.56 -12.25 -38.94
CA LEU A 7 30.80 -12.22 -40.40
C LEU A 7 29.57 -11.92 -41.28
N ILE A 8 29.54 -10.75 -41.95
CA ILE A 8 29.92 -10.47 -43.37
C ILE A 8 28.73 -10.64 -44.33
N GLY A 9 28.43 -9.56 -45.08
CA GLY A 9 28.32 -9.71 -46.53
C GLY A 9 27.20 -8.96 -47.25
N LEU A 10 27.62 -8.21 -48.28
CA LEU A 10 26.90 -7.77 -49.49
C LEU A 10 25.97 -6.55 -49.36
N ALA A 11 26.37 -5.36 -49.82
CA ALA A 11 26.53 -4.92 -51.22
C ALA A 11 25.18 -4.83 -51.97
N GLY A 12 24.77 -3.60 -52.26
CA GLY A 12 23.61 -3.30 -53.10
C GLY A 12 23.42 -1.79 -53.27
N LEU A 13 24.14 -1.21 -54.24
CA LEU A 13 23.83 0.13 -54.77
C LEU A 13 22.53 0.06 -55.58
N ALA A 14 21.50 0.77 -55.14
CA ALA A 14 20.35 1.12 -55.96
C ALA A 14 20.14 2.64 -55.89
N ALA A 15 20.62 3.33 -56.93
CA ALA A 15 20.29 4.73 -57.18
C ALA A 15 18.85 4.79 -57.70
N GLY A 16 17.91 5.06 -56.80
CA GLY A 16 16.53 5.41 -57.12
C GLY A 16 16.31 6.90 -56.89
N ALA A 17 16.13 7.65 -57.97
CA ALA A 17 15.57 9.00 -57.90
C ALA A 17 14.14 8.90 -57.37
N GLY A 18 13.93 9.39 -56.15
CA GLY A 18 12.61 9.51 -55.53
C GLY A 18 12.49 10.89 -54.92
N CYS A 19 11.66 11.74 -55.51
CA CYS A 19 11.24 13.00 -54.94
C CYS A 19 10.59 12.73 -53.57
N THR A 20 11.24 13.08 -52.47
CA THR A 20 10.59 13.11 -51.16
C THR A 20 10.50 14.56 -50.73
N GLU A 21 9.40 15.16 -51.16
CA GLU A 21 8.91 16.44 -50.67
C GLU A 21 8.88 16.39 -49.15
N THR A 22 9.79 17.14 -48.53
CA THR A 22 9.99 17.09 -47.08
C THR A 22 8.86 17.88 -46.44
N VAL A 23 7.71 17.24 -46.22
CA VAL A 23 6.65 17.79 -45.38
C VAL A 23 7.23 17.93 -43.99
N ARG A 24 7.60 19.15 -43.62
CA ARG A 24 8.02 19.50 -42.27
C ARG A 24 6.80 19.30 -41.36
N PRO A 25 6.79 18.33 -40.43
CA PRO A 25 5.68 18.17 -39.52
C PRO A 25 5.64 19.40 -38.61
N SER A 26 4.60 20.23 -38.75
CA SER A 26 4.34 21.39 -37.88
C SER A 26 3.57 21.01 -36.61
N GLY A 27 3.80 19.78 -36.11
CA GLY A 27 3.23 19.33 -34.85
C GLY A 27 3.80 20.14 -33.67
N PRO A 28 3.02 20.35 -32.60
CA PRO A 28 3.53 20.95 -31.37
C PRO A 28 4.74 20.13 -30.90
N ARG A 29 5.92 20.77 -30.85
CA ARG A 29 7.14 20.15 -30.30
C ARG A 29 7.12 20.09 -28.77
N THR A 30 6.04 20.56 -28.15
CA THR A 30 5.87 20.55 -26.72
C THR A 30 5.37 19.16 -26.31
N PRO A 31 6.15 18.40 -25.53
CA PRO A 31 5.64 17.17 -24.91
C PRO A 31 4.40 17.50 -24.10
N PRO A 32 3.39 16.61 -24.04
CA PRO A 32 2.30 16.78 -23.10
C PRO A 32 2.89 16.96 -21.70
N ARG A 33 2.38 17.94 -20.95
CA ARG A 33 2.78 18.10 -19.55
C ARG A 33 2.40 16.83 -18.81
N SER A 34 3.33 16.31 -18.00
CA SER A 34 2.99 15.28 -17.03
C SER A 34 1.86 15.80 -16.14
N PRO A 35 0.84 14.99 -15.84
CA PRO A 35 -0.20 15.40 -14.92
C PRO A 35 0.44 15.83 -13.60
N GLU A 36 -0.02 16.95 -13.05
CA GLU A 36 0.33 17.34 -11.68
C GLU A 36 -0.21 16.26 -10.72
N PRO A 37 0.56 15.89 -9.68
CA PRO A 37 0.04 15.01 -8.66
C PRO A 37 -1.11 15.72 -7.95
N THR A 38 -2.33 15.22 -8.13
CA THR A 38 -3.46 15.64 -7.31
C THR A 38 -3.20 15.11 -5.90
N SER A 39 -2.95 15.99 -4.92
CA SER A 39 -3.04 15.61 -3.50
C SER A 39 -4.49 15.22 -3.22
N THR A 40 -4.77 13.92 -3.17
CA THR A 40 -5.99 13.42 -2.55
C THR A 40 -5.94 13.82 -1.07
N PRO A 41 -6.88 14.63 -0.54
CA PRO A 41 -6.92 14.90 0.88
C PRO A 41 -7.04 13.57 1.63
N ALA A 42 -6.19 13.35 2.63
CA ALA A 42 -6.28 12.17 3.47
C ALA A 42 -7.57 12.29 4.29
N SER A 43 -8.61 11.56 3.88
CA SER A 43 -9.92 11.65 4.52
C SER A 43 -10.14 10.46 5.43
N GLY A 44 -10.27 10.73 6.73
CA GLY A 44 -10.88 9.83 7.70
C GLY A 44 -9.92 9.14 8.66
N LEU A 45 -10.45 8.10 9.31
CA LEU A 45 -9.71 7.28 10.27
C LEU A 45 -8.77 6.33 9.53
N VAL A 46 -7.52 6.27 9.96
CA VAL A 46 -6.51 5.36 9.41
C VAL A 46 -5.74 4.68 10.53
N VAL A 47 -5.33 3.44 10.31
CA VAL A 47 -4.39 2.74 11.19
C VAL A 47 -2.98 3.21 10.87
N VAL A 48 -2.27 3.73 11.86
CA VAL A 48 -0.91 4.27 11.69
C VAL A 48 0.16 3.45 12.39
N ASP A 49 -0.23 2.62 13.35
CA ASP A 49 0.67 1.72 14.06
C ASP A 49 -0.08 0.50 14.60
N LEU A 50 0.64 -0.60 14.73
CA LEU A 50 0.14 -1.89 15.16
C LEU A 50 1.21 -2.63 15.96
N ILE A 51 0.88 -3.01 17.19
CA ILE A 51 1.75 -3.77 18.07
C ILE A 51 0.98 -4.98 18.61
N ASP A 52 1.56 -6.16 18.49
CA ASP A 52 1.13 -7.36 19.18
C ASP A 52 2.02 -7.65 20.39
N GLU A 53 1.41 -7.98 21.52
CA GLU A 53 2.13 -8.33 22.75
C GLU A 53 1.35 -9.35 23.58
N GLN A 54 1.99 -9.87 24.63
CA GLN A 54 1.36 -10.73 25.62
C GLN A 54 0.75 -9.88 26.74
N ASP A 55 -0.50 -10.13 27.09
CA ASP A 55 -1.11 -9.54 28.30
C ASP A 55 -0.74 -10.30 29.58
N ASP A 56 -1.16 -9.77 30.73
CA ASP A 56 -0.90 -10.35 32.06
C ASP A 56 -1.48 -11.76 32.23
N ALA A 57 -2.45 -12.16 31.39
CA ALA A 57 -3.06 -13.49 31.41
C ALA A 57 -2.39 -14.47 30.42
N GLY A 58 -1.40 -14.01 29.63
CA GLY A 58 -0.72 -14.81 28.62
C GLY A 58 -1.42 -14.80 27.25
N ASN A 59 -2.49 -14.04 27.09
CA ASN A 59 -3.22 -13.93 25.83
C ASN A 59 -2.59 -12.88 24.91
N LEU A 60 -2.90 -12.97 23.63
CA LEU A 60 -2.55 -11.96 22.65
C LEU A 60 -3.35 -10.69 22.90
N LEU A 61 -2.61 -9.60 23.10
CA LEU A 61 -3.09 -8.23 23.16
C LEU A 61 -2.62 -7.48 21.91
N VAL A 62 -3.57 -6.85 21.24
CA VAL A 62 -3.32 -6.06 20.05
C VAL A 62 -3.54 -4.59 20.37
N ARG A 63 -2.51 -3.77 20.18
CA ARG A 63 -2.57 -2.31 20.28
C ARG A 63 -2.59 -1.72 18.87
N VAL A 64 -3.69 -1.07 18.54
CA VAL A 64 -3.88 -0.39 17.26
C VAL A 64 -3.87 1.11 17.50
N THR A 65 -2.96 1.83 16.87
CA THR A 65 -3.01 3.30 16.86
C THR A 65 -3.79 3.77 15.65
N VAL A 66 -4.87 4.50 15.91
CA VAL A 66 -5.73 5.11 14.88
C VAL A 66 -5.52 6.62 14.89
N GLU A 67 -5.44 7.21 13.70
CA GLU A 67 -5.38 8.67 13.49
C GLU A 67 -6.58 9.11 12.66
N ASN A 68 -7.20 10.23 13.03
CA ASN A 68 -8.13 10.93 12.15
C ASN A 68 -7.37 11.96 11.31
N GLN A 69 -7.11 11.66 10.04
CA GLN A 69 -6.44 12.57 9.12
C GLN A 69 -7.40 13.58 8.47
N GLY A 70 -8.70 13.48 8.75
CA GLY A 70 -9.71 14.41 8.25
C GLY A 70 -9.80 15.72 9.04
N ASP A 71 -10.49 16.69 8.46
CA ASP A 71 -10.67 18.04 9.01
C ASP A 71 -11.85 18.16 10.02
N ALA A 72 -12.51 17.04 10.34
CA ALA A 72 -13.66 16.99 11.23
C ALA A 72 -13.62 15.74 12.12
N SER A 73 -14.33 15.80 13.26
CA SER A 73 -14.48 14.65 14.15
C SER A 73 -15.14 13.48 13.43
N GLN A 74 -14.59 12.27 13.60
CA GLN A 74 -15.06 11.06 12.94
C GLN A 74 -15.12 9.90 13.92
N SER A 75 -16.16 9.09 13.76
CA SER A 75 -16.33 7.83 14.46
C SER A 75 -16.11 6.65 13.50
N GLY A 76 -15.60 5.56 14.04
CA GLY A 76 -15.45 4.29 13.33
C GLY A 76 -15.22 3.14 14.29
N THR A 77 -15.02 1.95 13.74
CA THR A 77 -14.77 0.74 14.51
C THR A 77 -13.46 0.11 14.08
N VAL A 78 -12.53 -0.06 15.03
CA VAL A 78 -11.35 -0.87 14.83
C VAL A 78 -11.76 -2.33 14.90
N VAL A 79 -11.48 -3.09 13.85
CA VAL A 79 -11.74 -4.53 13.77
C VAL A 79 -10.40 -5.23 13.61
N VAL A 80 -10.17 -6.24 14.44
CA VAL A 80 -8.97 -7.08 14.41
C VAL A 80 -9.40 -8.53 14.24
N ASP A 81 -9.04 -9.12 13.11
CA ASP A 81 -9.20 -10.53 12.82
C ASP A 81 -7.88 -11.24 13.11
N VAL A 82 -7.91 -12.23 13.98
CA VAL A 82 -6.74 -13.00 14.41
C VAL A 82 -6.96 -14.47 14.12
N ARG A 83 -5.94 -15.11 13.57
CA ARG A 83 -5.89 -16.56 13.35
C ARG A 83 -4.63 -17.15 13.96
N ALA A 84 -4.75 -18.30 14.62
CA ALA A 84 -3.63 -19.12 15.08
C ALA A 84 -4.00 -20.60 14.90
N GLY A 85 -3.29 -21.32 14.01
CA GLY A 85 -3.67 -22.67 13.59
C GLY A 85 -5.10 -22.76 13.03
N GLU A 86 -5.96 -23.47 13.76
CA GLU A 86 -7.39 -23.67 13.43
C GLU A 86 -8.32 -22.69 14.16
N THR A 87 -7.80 -21.92 15.12
CA THR A 87 -8.59 -20.93 15.86
C THR A 87 -8.58 -19.61 15.12
N GLU A 88 -9.76 -19.01 15.01
CA GLU A 88 -9.98 -17.69 14.43
C GLU A 88 -10.90 -16.89 15.37
N THR A 89 -10.56 -15.64 15.63
CA THR A 89 -11.36 -14.74 16.46
C THR A 89 -11.32 -13.32 15.91
N THR A 90 -12.44 -12.63 16.03
CA THR A 90 -12.58 -11.23 15.64
C THR A 90 -12.91 -10.43 16.89
N VAL A 91 -12.07 -9.44 17.19
CA VAL A 91 -12.32 -8.48 18.26
C VAL A 91 -12.46 -7.09 17.67
N SER A 92 -13.34 -6.27 18.26
CA SER A 92 -13.60 -4.93 17.73
C SER A 92 -13.86 -3.91 18.82
N ARG A 93 -13.57 -2.64 18.51
CA ARG A 93 -13.80 -1.53 19.43
C ARG A 93 -14.09 -0.23 18.68
N SER A 94 -15.17 0.44 19.07
CA SER A 94 -15.53 1.74 18.52
C SER A 94 -14.61 2.85 19.05
N VAL A 95 -14.32 3.81 18.18
CA VAL A 95 -13.55 5.02 18.48
C VAL A 95 -14.23 6.23 17.88
N THR A 96 -14.07 7.36 18.55
CA THR A 96 -14.41 8.70 18.04
C THR A 96 -13.20 9.57 18.29
N LEU A 97 -12.69 10.19 17.22
CA LEU A 97 -11.49 11.00 17.22
C LEU A 97 -11.77 12.35 16.59
N ASP A 98 -11.33 13.41 17.25
CA ASP A 98 -11.35 14.75 16.68
C ASP A 98 -10.34 14.87 15.52
N SER A 99 -10.43 15.96 14.76
CA SER A 99 -9.51 16.20 13.63
C SER A 99 -8.05 16.22 14.09
N GLY A 100 -7.21 15.43 13.43
CA GLY A 100 -5.78 15.29 13.74
C GLY A 100 -5.49 14.51 15.03
N GLU A 101 -6.51 14.00 15.73
CA GLU A 101 -6.31 13.22 16.95
C GLU A 101 -5.77 11.82 16.62
N ARG A 102 -4.86 11.34 17.47
CA ARG A 102 -4.39 9.95 17.49
C ARG A 102 -4.79 9.28 18.79
N ARG A 103 -5.18 8.01 18.72
CA ARG A 103 -5.51 7.20 19.89
C ARG A 103 -5.06 5.76 19.72
N GLU A 104 -4.46 5.23 20.77
CA GLU A 104 -4.20 3.80 20.90
C GLU A 104 -5.44 3.08 21.42
N VAL A 105 -5.76 1.96 20.80
CA VAL A 105 -6.86 1.06 21.14
C VAL A 105 -6.29 -0.30 21.47
N ALA A 106 -6.49 -0.74 22.71
CA ALA A 106 -6.11 -2.07 23.17
C ALA A 106 -7.27 -3.04 23.02
N LEU A 107 -7.03 -4.16 22.32
CA LEU A 107 -7.97 -5.27 22.11
C LEU A 107 -7.31 -6.59 22.53
N SER A 108 -7.74 -7.16 23.66
CA SER A 108 -7.31 -8.50 24.11
C SER A 108 -8.16 -9.57 23.43
N THR A 109 -7.53 -10.69 23.11
CA THR A 109 -8.17 -11.86 22.50
C THR A 109 -8.14 -13.06 23.44
N GLU A 110 -8.87 -14.13 23.11
CA GLU A 110 -8.78 -15.39 23.85
C GLU A 110 -7.65 -16.31 23.35
N ILE A 111 -6.93 -15.91 22.29
CA ILE A 111 -5.81 -16.67 21.73
C ILE A 111 -4.57 -16.42 22.58
N GLY A 112 -3.86 -17.49 22.97
CA GLY A 112 -2.58 -17.38 23.69
C GLY A 112 -1.48 -16.76 22.82
N TYR A 113 -0.67 -15.87 23.39
CA TYR A 113 0.38 -15.17 22.64
C TYR A 113 1.39 -16.14 22.00
N ASP A 114 1.81 -17.19 22.73
CA ASP A 114 2.76 -18.17 22.21
C ASP A 114 2.21 -18.96 21.00
N ALA A 115 0.90 -19.23 20.98
CA ALA A 115 0.25 -19.89 19.84
C ALA A 115 0.22 -18.94 18.63
N PHE A 116 -0.09 -17.66 18.85
CA PHE A 116 -0.03 -16.65 17.80
C PHE A 116 1.39 -16.44 17.28
N ALA A 117 2.40 -16.36 18.15
CA ALA A 117 3.80 -16.13 17.76
C ALA A 117 4.40 -17.28 16.92
N GLY A 118 3.82 -18.48 16.99
CA GLY A 118 4.28 -19.64 16.22
C GLY A 118 3.92 -19.58 14.74
N ASP A 119 2.63 -19.42 14.44
CA ASP A 119 2.08 -19.47 13.08
C ASP A 119 0.89 -18.52 12.84
N GLY A 120 0.68 -17.57 13.75
CA GLY A 120 -0.46 -16.69 13.72
C GLY A 120 -0.41 -15.65 12.60
N SER A 121 -1.60 -15.18 12.23
CA SER A 121 -1.78 -14.06 11.32
C SER A 121 -2.81 -13.10 11.88
N LEU A 122 -2.65 -11.82 11.57
CA LEU A 122 -3.53 -10.77 12.05
C LEU A 122 -3.82 -9.78 10.93
N GLN A 123 -5.07 -9.35 10.85
CA GLN A 123 -5.54 -8.32 9.94
C GLN A 123 -6.28 -7.26 10.75
N VAL A 124 -6.01 -5.99 10.43
CA VAL A 124 -6.66 -4.85 11.08
C VAL A 124 -7.31 -3.97 10.04
N ASP A 125 -8.51 -3.52 10.35
CA ASP A 125 -9.27 -2.59 9.54
C ASP A 125 -9.97 -1.54 10.42
N VAL A 126 -10.29 -0.39 9.82
CA VAL A 126 -11.10 0.65 10.46
C VAL A 126 -12.29 0.97 9.56
N GLN A 127 -13.49 0.73 10.09
CA GLN A 127 -14.78 0.83 9.37
C GLN A 127 -15.60 2.03 9.82
#